data_AF-A0A4Y2GAV0-F1
#
_entry.id   AF-A0A4Y2GAV0-F1
#
_cell.length_a   1.000
_cell.length_b   1.000
_cell.length_c   1.000
_cell.angle_alpha   90.00
_cell.angle_beta   90.00
_cell.angle_gamma   90.00
#
_symmetry.space_group_name_H-M   'P 1'
#
loop_
_entity.id
_entity.type
_entity.pdbx_description
1 polymer ?
#
loop_
_entity_poly.entity_id
_entity_poly.type
_entity_poly.pdbx_seq_one_letter_code
_entity_poly.pdbx_strand_id
1 'polypeptide(L)'
;MKAKFDPKLEFPKLFIGIGKIEKPYKIKLKESAEPYAIMIPRRVPILLKAALQKKLDEMVKQEIIEPVDEASECCAPMVIVPESKEIYECVLIFQS
;
A
#
# COMPACT_ATOMS: atom_id res chain seq x y z
N MET A 1 -8.94 42.18 -16.49
CA MET A 1 -8.02 41.04 -16.29
C MET A 1 -8.86 39.81 -15.97
N LYS A 2 -8.85 38.76 -16.80
CA LYS A 2 -9.57 37.52 -16.47
C LYS A 2 -8.75 36.78 -15.40
N ALA A 3 -9.41 36.31 -14.34
CA ALA A 3 -8.76 35.48 -13.32
C ALA A 3 -8.13 34.26 -14.01
N LYS A 4 -6.88 33.96 -13.66
CA LYS A 4 -6.14 32.81 -14.16
C LYS A 4 -6.71 31.57 -13.46
N PHE A 5 -7.11 30.58 -14.24
CA PHE A 5 -7.58 29.28 -13.73
C PHE A 5 -6.51 28.68 -12.79
N ASP A 6 -6.89 28.41 -11.55
CA ASP A 6 -6.07 27.71 -10.56
C ASP A 6 -6.77 26.41 -10.17
N PRO A 7 -6.31 25.24 -10.69
CA PRO A 7 -6.94 23.96 -10.41
C PRO A 7 -7.04 23.63 -8.92
N LYS A 8 -6.08 24.09 -8.10
CA LYS A 8 -6.07 23.79 -6.66
C LYS A 8 -7.16 24.54 -5.92
N LEU A 9 -7.47 25.77 -6.36
CA LEU A 9 -8.53 26.58 -5.79
C LEU A 9 -9.91 26.14 -6.30
N GLU A 10 -9.99 25.71 -7.56
CA GLU A 10 -11.26 25.30 -8.17
C GLU A 10 -11.68 23.87 -7.82
N PHE A 11 -10.70 22.97 -7.61
CA PHE A 11 -10.94 21.57 -7.29
C PHE A 11 -10.17 21.09 -6.05
N PRO A 12 -10.30 21.76 -4.89
CA PRO A 12 -9.51 21.43 -3.70
C PRO A 12 -9.69 19.98 -3.25
N LYS A 13 -10.88 19.40 -3.50
CA LYS A 13 -11.19 18.00 -3.19
C LYS A 13 -10.37 16.97 -3.98
N LEU A 14 -9.85 17.33 -5.16
CA LEU A 14 -9.02 16.43 -5.98
C LEU A 14 -7.56 16.38 -5.52
N PHE A 15 -7.15 17.31 -4.66
CA PHE A 15 -5.77 17.43 -4.19
C PHE A 15 -5.62 17.07 -2.70
N ILE A 16 -6.58 16.34 -2.14
CA ILE A 16 -6.57 15.86 -0.75
C ILE A 16 -6.67 14.33 -0.71
N GLY A 17 -5.90 13.70 0.17
CA GLY A 17 -5.90 12.25 0.35
C GLY A 17 -5.28 11.46 -0.81
N ILE A 18 -5.53 10.14 -0.82
CA ILE A 18 -4.94 9.19 -1.78
C ILE A 18 -5.92 8.84 -2.91
N GLY A 19 -7.22 9.13 -2.74
CA GLY A 19 -8.28 8.75 -3.67
C GLY A 19 -8.64 7.26 -3.57
N LYS A 20 -9.85 6.90 -4.01
CA LYS A 20 -10.33 5.51 -4.07
C LYS A 20 -11.09 5.31 -5.38
N ILE A 21 -10.69 4.31 -6.15
CA ILE A 21 -11.43 3.91 -7.35
C ILE A 21 -12.55 2.97 -6.89
N GLU A 22 -13.81 3.32 -7.17
CA GLU A 22 -14.97 2.56 -6.70
C GLU A 22 -15.08 1.16 -7.33
N LYS A 23 -14.44 0.96 -8.49
CA LYS A 23 -14.50 -0.30 -9.22
C LYS A 23 -13.35 -1.21 -8.82
N PRO A 24 -13.63 -2.47 -8.44
CA PRO A 24 -12.57 -3.43 -8.16
C PRO A 24 -11.75 -3.72 -9.42
N TYR A 25 -10.46 -3.92 -9.24
CA TYR A 25 -9.54 -4.30 -10.31
C TYR A 25 -9.18 -5.78 -10.20
N LYS A 26 -9.45 -6.55 -11.25
CA LYS A 26 -9.06 -7.96 -11.33
C LYS A 26 -7.67 -8.09 -11.95
N ILE A 27 -6.72 -8.62 -11.19
CA ILE A 27 -5.37 -8.92 -11.68
C ILE A 27 -5.45 -10.07 -12.68
N LYS A 28 -4.90 -9.87 -13.89
CA LYS A 28 -4.82 -10.92 -14.92
C LYS A 28 -3.47 -11.64 -14.82
N LEU A 29 -3.50 -12.93 -14.49
CA LEU A 29 -2.32 -13.78 -14.47
C LEU A 29 -1.99 -14.30 -15.87
N LYS A 30 -0.71 -14.62 -16.11
CA LYS A 30 -0.29 -15.37 -17.29
C LYS A 30 -0.72 -16.83 -17.14
N GLU A 31 -0.95 -17.53 -18.25
CA GLU A 31 -1.42 -18.92 -18.24
C GLU A 31 -0.51 -19.89 -17.47
N SER A 32 0.80 -19.60 -17.42
CA SER A 32 1.81 -20.39 -16.70
C SER A 32 2.30 -19.70 -15.41
N ALA A 33 1.49 -18.84 -14.79
CA ALA A 33 1.87 -18.19 -13.54
C ALA A 33 1.79 -19.18 -12.38
N GLU A 34 2.91 -19.40 -11.69
CA GLU A 34 2.96 -20.22 -10.48
C GLU A 34 2.79 -19.33 -9.23
N PRO A 35 2.03 -19.79 -8.21
CA PRO A 35 1.91 -19.06 -6.96
C PRO A 35 3.27 -18.88 -6.27
N TYR A 36 3.52 -17.69 -5.75
CA TYR A 36 4.73 -17.37 -5.00
C TYR A 36 4.40 -17.11 -3.54
N ALA A 37 4.79 -18.03 -2.66
CA ALA A 37 4.57 -17.90 -1.22
C ALA A 37 5.85 -18.14 -0.43
N ILE A 38 6.15 -17.21 0.48
CA ILE A 38 7.19 -17.37 1.49
C ILE A 38 6.55 -17.75 2.82
N MET A 39 7.03 -18.82 3.45
CA MET A 39 6.52 -19.29 4.74
C MET A 39 7.02 -18.47 5.95
N ILE A 40 8.17 -17.80 5.83
CA ILE A 40 8.82 -17.07 6.92
C ILE A 40 8.96 -15.59 6.55
N PRO A 41 8.38 -14.65 7.32
CA PRO A 41 8.51 -13.23 7.05
C PRO A 41 9.95 -12.75 7.28
N ARG A 42 10.36 -11.71 6.56
CA ARG A 42 11.67 -11.08 6.79
C ARG A 42 11.74 -10.43 8.18
N ARG A 43 12.90 -10.56 8.83
CA ARG A 43 13.12 -9.97 10.15
C ARG A 43 13.19 -8.44 10.05
N VAL A 44 12.38 -7.78 10.89
CA VAL A 44 12.38 -6.33 11.04
C VAL A 44 13.30 -5.93 12.21
N PRO A 45 14.26 -5.01 12.00
CA PRO A 45 15.07 -4.48 13.09
C PRO A 45 14.20 -3.92 14.22
N ILE A 46 14.58 -4.17 15.48
CA ILE A 46 13.76 -3.81 16.65
C ILE A 46 13.43 -2.32 16.67
N LEU A 47 14.40 -1.47 16.31
CA LEU A 47 14.25 -0.01 16.26
C LEU A 47 13.15 0.45 15.28
N LEU A 48 12.84 -0.36 14.26
CA LEU A 48 11.91 -0.01 13.19
C LEU A 48 10.51 -0.59 13.40
N LYS A 49 10.34 -1.53 14.34
CA LYS A 49 9.06 -2.22 14.55
C LYS A 49 7.92 -1.26 14.87
N ALA A 50 8.15 -0.28 15.74
CA ALA A 50 7.11 0.67 16.14
C ALA A 50 6.71 1.59 14.98
N ALA A 51 7.68 2.09 14.21
CA ALA A 51 7.43 2.93 13.05
C ALA A 51 6.70 2.17 11.94
N LEU A 52 7.14 0.94 11.68
CA LEU A 52 6.50 0.04 10.72
C LEU A 52 5.05 -0.26 11.11
N GLN A 53 4.79 -0.63 12.36
CA GLN A 53 3.44 -0.94 12.84
C GLN A 53 2.51 0.26 12.65
N LYS A 54 2.96 1.46 13.06
CA LYS A 54 2.22 2.70 12.86
C LYS A 54 1.86 2.92 11.38
N LYS A 55 2.78 2.65 10.47
CA LYS A 55 2.55 2.83 9.03
C LYS A 55 1.51 1.83 8.49
N LEU A 56 1.60 0.57 8.92
CA LEU A 56 0.60 -0.45 8.55
C LEU A 56 -0.78 -0.08 9.10
N ASP A 57 -0.87 0.37 10.35
CA ASP A 57 -2.13 0.81 10.97
C ASP A 57 -2.73 2.01 10.23
N GLU A 58 -1.89 2.97 9.79
CA GLU A 58 -2.32 4.08 8.93
C GLU A 58 -2.89 3.59 7.60
N MET A 59 -2.23 2.61 6.95
CA MET A 59 -2.69 2.05 5.68
C MET A 59 -4.02 1.29 5.83
N VAL A 60 -4.20 0.54 6.93
CA VAL A 60 -5.47 -0.11 7.26
C VAL A 60 -6.57 0.95 7.50
N LYS A 61 -6.27 1.99 8.28
CA LYS A 61 -7.20 3.09 8.54
C LYS A 61 -7.59 3.85 7.26
N GLN A 62 -6.69 3.92 6.29
CA GLN A 62 -6.91 4.53 4.98
C GLN A 62 -7.58 3.58 3.98
N GLU A 63 -7.92 2.35 4.38
CA GLU A 63 -8.51 1.32 3.51
C GLU A 63 -7.63 0.97 2.29
N ILE A 64 -6.31 1.10 2.43
CA ILE A 64 -5.34 0.73 1.38
C ILE A 64 -5.06 -0.78 1.43
N ILE A 65 -5.00 -1.33 2.64
CA ILE A 65 -4.80 -2.76 2.90
C ILE A 65 -5.78 -3.22 3.98
N GLU A 66 -6.01 -4.52 4.04
CA GLU A 66 -6.82 -5.17 5.07
C GLU A 66 -6.08 -6.37 5.68
N PRO A 67 -6.32 -6.70 6.97
CA PRO A 67 -5.82 -7.93 7.55
C PRO A 67 -6.52 -9.13 6.89
N VAL A 68 -5.75 -10.18 6.63
CA VAL A 68 -6.25 -11.45 6.07
C VAL A 68 -5.97 -12.56 7.08
N ASP A 69 -7.01 -13.28 7.49
CA ASP A 69 -6.91 -14.36 8.48
C ASP A 69 -6.65 -15.73 7.83
N GLU A 70 -6.84 -15.84 6.51
CA GLU A 70 -6.66 -17.06 5.75
C GLU A 70 -5.29 -17.08 5.02
N ALA A 71 -4.75 -18.28 4.83
CA ALA A 71 -3.50 -18.45 4.09
C ALA A 71 -3.73 -18.10 2.60
N SER A 72 -3.14 -17.01 2.13
CA SER A 72 -3.15 -16.65 0.72
C SER A 72 -2.19 -17.55 -0.07
N GLU A 73 -2.59 -17.97 -1.27
CA GLU A 73 -1.76 -18.75 -2.18
C GLU A 73 -0.48 -18.02 -2.59
N CYS A 74 -0.49 -16.69 -2.52
CA CYS A 74 0.65 -15.83 -2.77
C CYS A 74 0.97 -15.00 -1.53
N CYS A 75 2.22 -15.06 -1.07
CA CYS A 75 2.74 -14.27 0.04
C CYS A 75 4.13 -13.75 -0.33
N ALA A 76 4.19 -12.46 -0.67
CA ALA A 76 5.44 -11.77 -0.98
C ALA A 76 6.11 -11.20 0.29
N PRO A 77 7.45 -11.16 0.37
CA PRO A 77 8.14 -10.62 1.52
C PRO A 77 8.07 -9.09 1.51
N MET A 78 7.70 -8.52 2.65
CA MET A 78 7.79 -7.08 2.87
C MET A 78 9.26 -6.60 2.84
N VAL A 79 9.53 -5.53 2.10
CA VAL A 79 10.81 -4.79 2.12
C VAL A 79 10.58 -3.52 2.95
N ILE A 80 11.64 -3.05 3.62
CA ILE A 80 11.66 -1.80 4.36
C ILE A 80 12.69 -0.90 3.67
N VAL A 81 12.23 0.08 2.89
CA VAL A 81 13.10 1.03 2.18
C VAL A 81 13.06 2.37 2.91
N PRO A 82 14.17 2.87 3.46
CA PRO A 82 14.18 4.17 4.12
C PRO A 82 14.02 5.29 3.10
N GLU A 83 12.89 5.99 3.14
CA GLU A 83 12.71 7.26 2.43
C GLU A 83 12.71 8.37 3.48
N SER A 84 13.73 9.25 3.43
CA SER A 84 13.98 10.36 4.37
C SER A 84 13.51 10.12 5.82
N LYS A 85 14.40 9.57 6.66
CA LYS A 85 14.29 9.38 8.12
C LYS A 85 13.08 8.62 8.70
N GLU A 86 11.91 8.58 8.06
CA GLU A 86 10.68 8.15 8.76
C GLU A 86 9.70 7.28 7.95
N ILE A 87 9.90 7.06 6.64
CA ILE A 87 8.94 6.32 5.81
C ILE A 87 9.57 5.05 5.25
N TYR A 88 8.86 3.93 5.40
CA TYR A 88 9.21 2.64 4.83
C TYR A 88 8.14 2.22 3.84
N GLU A 89 8.48 2.21 2.56
CA GLU A 89 7.59 1.69 1.52
C GLU A 89 7.47 0.17 1.70
N CYS A 90 6.28 -0.27 2.14
CA CYS A 90 5.96 -1.67 2.33
C CYS A 90 5.25 -2.19 1.09
N VAL A 91 5.98 -2.86 0.20
CA VAL A 91 5.36 -3.59 -0.92
C VAL A 91 4.79 -4.88 -0.36
N LEU A 92 3.48 -4.91 -0.15
CA LEU A 92 2.71 -6.11 0.17
C LEU A 92 1.91 -6.48 -1.09
N ILE A 93 2.30 -7.56 -1.77
CA ILE A 93 1.49 -8.10 -2.86
C ILE A 93 0.53 -9.11 -2.21
N PHE A 94 -0.65 -8.64 -1.83
CA PHE A 94 -1.78 -9.52 -1.52
C PHE A 94 -2.68 -9.56 -2.75
N GLN A 95 -2.93 -10.76 -3.27
CA GLN A 95 -3.95 -10.97 -4.30
C GLN A 95 -5.25 -11.33 -3.59
N SER A 96 -6.32 -10.61 -3.93
CA SER A 96 -7.73 -11.01 -3.69
C SER A 96 -8.35 -11.52 -4.99
#